data_AF-A0AAW7K022-F1
#
_entry.id   AF-A0AAW7K022-F1
#
_cell.length_a   1.000
_cell.length_b   1.000
_cell.length_c   1.000
_cell.angle_alpha   90.00
_cell.angle_beta   90.00
_cell.angle_gamma   90.00
#
_symmetry.space_group_name_H-M   'P 1'
#
loop_
_entity.id
_entity.type
_entity.pdbx_description
1 polymer ?
#
loop_
_entity_poly.entity_id
_entity_poly.type
_entity_poly.pdbx_seq_one_letter_code
_entity_poly.pdbx_strand_id
1 'polypeptide(L)'
;MSITIKYQEEFAEFSVSSYLKAWAAGFGNIELAPVKDRGQFYGGSDGFNGHQFSIGSSHNTETSLIAKGNLHYTFYPQHTLHGNIDEMQFGEGLEPSIGGGRHIVKTEVTFSGLDITGQYDPALTEEQNHQGDMHKTVYGLMKGDPDPMLEVLKARGVDVDSAVNTLSIASQYNSGDVMADAPFIEAIGVAEFNEMLLAA
;
A
#
# COMPACT_ATOMS: atom_id res chain seq x y z
N MET A 1 6.76 16.70 -4.23
CA MET A 1 5.35 17.05 -3.90
C MET A 1 5.23 17.14 -2.39
N SER A 2 4.20 17.77 -1.84
CA SER A 2 3.94 17.73 -0.39
C SER A 2 3.19 16.47 -0.01
N ILE A 3 3.51 15.89 1.16
CA ILE A 3 2.78 14.73 1.68
C ILE A 3 1.34 15.13 2.03
N THR A 4 0.39 14.28 1.66
CA THR A 4 -1.03 14.39 2.05
C THR A 4 -1.53 13.06 2.58
N ILE A 5 -2.53 13.12 3.47
CA ILE A 5 -3.13 11.95 4.11
C ILE A 5 -4.63 11.93 3.80
N LYS A 6 -5.14 10.80 3.32
CA LYS A 6 -6.58 10.49 3.36
C LYS A 6 -6.87 9.45 4.43
N TYR A 7 -7.99 9.58 5.12
CA TYR A 7 -8.35 8.68 6.23
C TYR A 7 -9.86 8.42 6.30
N GLN A 8 -10.26 7.23 6.77
CA GLN A 8 -11.66 6.92 7.09
C GLN A 8 -12.08 7.57 8.40
N GLU A 9 -13.35 7.97 8.52
CA GLU A 9 -13.89 8.68 9.71
C GLU A 9 -13.55 7.99 11.04
N GLU A 10 -13.56 6.66 11.07
CA GLU A 10 -13.24 5.87 12.27
C GLU A 10 -11.80 6.11 12.80
N PHE A 11 -10.89 6.61 11.96
CA PHE A 11 -9.52 6.94 12.32
C PHE A 11 -9.29 8.45 12.57
N ALA A 12 -10.34 9.28 12.57
CA ALA A 12 -10.21 10.73 12.71
C ALA A 12 -9.43 11.17 13.96
N GLU A 13 -9.63 10.48 15.08
CA GLU A 13 -8.98 10.77 16.37
C GLU A 13 -7.65 10.01 16.56
N PHE A 14 -7.27 9.15 15.62
CA PHE A 14 -5.98 8.47 15.65
C PHE A 14 -4.89 9.44 15.23
N SER A 15 -3.70 9.32 15.82
CA SER A 15 -2.49 9.87 15.22
C SER A 15 -1.93 8.91 14.18
N VAL A 16 -1.04 9.39 13.31
CA VAL A 16 -0.32 8.51 12.37
C VAL A 16 0.45 7.43 13.12
N SER A 17 1.07 7.76 14.26
CA SER A 17 1.77 6.79 15.09
C SER A 17 0.83 5.75 15.69
N SER A 18 -0.32 6.15 16.26
CA SER A 18 -1.24 5.19 16.85
C SER A 18 -1.87 4.28 15.79
N TYR A 19 -2.19 4.84 14.62
CA TYR A 19 -2.71 4.07 13.49
C TYR A 19 -1.69 3.04 12.99
N LEU A 20 -0.47 3.46 12.62
CA LEU A 20 0.54 2.55 12.08
C LEU A 20 0.97 1.47 13.09
N LYS A 21 0.96 1.77 14.40
CA LYS A 21 1.19 0.77 15.45
C LYS A 21 0.06 -0.25 15.54
N ALA A 22 -1.19 0.19 15.47
CA ALA A 22 -2.34 -0.71 15.45
C ALA A 22 -2.33 -1.60 14.19
N TRP A 23 -2.09 -1.00 13.02
CA TRP A 23 -1.93 -1.71 11.75
C TRP A 23 -0.80 -2.73 11.82
N ALA A 24 0.39 -2.34 12.29
CA ALA A 24 1.55 -3.22 12.36
C ALA A 24 1.34 -4.40 13.33
N ALA A 25 0.64 -4.17 14.44
CA ALA A 25 0.24 -5.24 15.35
C ALA A 25 -0.75 -6.22 14.70
N GLY A 26 -1.68 -5.72 13.87
CA GLY A 26 -2.60 -6.54 13.09
C GLY A 26 -1.93 -7.31 11.95
N PHE A 27 -0.95 -6.70 11.26
CA PHE A 27 -0.19 -7.31 10.18
C PHE A 27 0.77 -8.39 10.68
N GLY A 28 1.42 -8.14 11.82
CA GLY A 28 2.35 -9.07 12.47
C GLY A 28 3.70 -9.21 11.75
N ASN A 29 4.61 -9.99 12.35
CA ASN A 29 5.95 -10.19 11.81
C ASN A 29 5.96 -11.37 10.81
N ILE A 30 6.17 -11.09 9.51
CA ILE A 30 6.26 -12.10 8.45
C ILE A 30 7.32 -13.19 8.72
N GLU A 31 8.38 -12.89 9.46
CA GLU A 31 9.44 -13.85 9.76
C GLU A 31 8.93 -14.99 10.66
N LEU A 32 7.97 -14.68 11.53
CA LEU A 32 7.37 -15.60 12.50
C LEU A 32 6.16 -16.36 11.93
N ALA A 33 5.68 -15.99 10.74
CA ALA A 33 4.52 -16.61 10.13
C ALA A 33 4.81 -18.01 9.57
N PRO A 34 3.94 -19.01 9.80
CA PRO A 34 4.11 -20.37 9.28
C PRO A 34 3.84 -20.45 7.77
N VAL A 35 2.93 -19.62 7.26
CA VAL A 35 2.60 -19.47 5.83
C VAL A 35 2.80 -18.00 5.49
N LYS A 36 3.56 -17.72 4.42
CA LYS A 36 4.00 -16.36 4.10
C LYS A 36 3.38 -15.89 2.79
N ASP A 37 2.60 -14.83 2.86
CA ASP A 37 2.42 -13.94 1.71
C ASP A 37 3.69 -13.09 1.58
N ARG A 38 4.36 -13.19 0.43
CA ARG A 38 5.59 -12.42 0.14
C ARG A 38 5.29 -11.15 -0.66
N GLY A 39 4.01 -10.87 -0.87
CA GLY A 39 3.52 -9.82 -1.72
C GLY A 39 3.65 -10.14 -3.20
N GLN A 40 3.13 -9.22 -3.99
CA GLN A 40 3.08 -9.30 -5.44
C GLN A 40 3.40 -7.94 -6.04
N PHE A 41 4.23 -7.95 -7.09
CA PHE A 41 4.42 -6.78 -7.95
C PHE A 41 3.46 -6.79 -9.14
N TYR A 42 3.07 -5.61 -9.58
CA TYR A 42 2.26 -5.42 -10.78
C TYR A 42 2.71 -4.18 -11.58
N GLY A 43 2.58 -4.25 -12.90
CA GLY A 43 2.91 -3.16 -13.83
C GLY A 43 4.39 -3.07 -14.20
N GLY A 44 5.20 -4.10 -13.90
CA GLY A 44 6.61 -4.16 -14.26
C GLY A 44 6.93 -5.11 -15.40
N SER A 45 8.22 -5.28 -15.69
CA SER A 45 8.73 -6.19 -16.74
C SER A 45 8.82 -7.65 -16.29
N ASP A 46 8.86 -7.90 -14.98
CA ASP A 46 8.92 -9.23 -14.37
C ASP A 46 8.25 -9.25 -12.99
N GLY A 47 8.36 -10.39 -12.28
CA GLY A 47 7.72 -10.59 -10.97
C GLY A 47 8.36 -9.86 -9.79
N PHE A 48 9.45 -9.12 -9.99
CA PHE A 48 10.21 -8.43 -8.93
C PHE A 48 10.29 -6.92 -9.14
N ASN A 49 9.53 -6.37 -10.09
CA ASN A 49 9.42 -4.93 -10.25
C ASN A 49 8.02 -4.51 -10.70
N GLY A 50 7.70 -3.23 -10.55
CA GLY A 50 6.48 -2.67 -11.09
C GLY A 50 6.06 -1.35 -10.45
N HIS A 51 4.84 -0.96 -10.76
CA HIS A 51 4.22 0.27 -10.28
C HIS A 51 3.39 0.08 -9.00
N GLN A 52 3.14 -1.17 -8.63
CA GLN A 52 2.43 -1.54 -7.42
C GLN A 52 3.12 -2.73 -6.76
N PHE A 53 3.28 -2.68 -5.44
CA PHE A 53 3.60 -3.80 -4.58
C PHE A 53 2.47 -3.95 -3.56
N SER A 54 1.81 -5.10 -3.53
CA SER A 54 0.70 -5.39 -2.63
C SER A 54 1.01 -6.58 -1.77
N ILE A 55 0.72 -6.52 -0.47
CA ILE A 55 0.96 -7.61 0.49
C ILE A 55 -0.13 -7.64 1.56
N GLY A 56 -0.61 -8.84 1.87
CA GLY A 56 -1.48 -9.11 3.02
C GLY A 56 -0.72 -9.70 4.21
N SER A 57 -1.35 -9.66 5.38
CA SER A 57 -0.84 -10.29 6.58
C SER A 57 -0.60 -11.79 6.38
N SER A 58 0.51 -12.28 6.95
CA SER A 58 0.84 -13.70 6.98
C SER A 58 0.31 -14.42 8.23
N HIS A 59 -0.51 -13.74 9.05
CA HIS A 59 -1.03 -14.23 10.34
C HIS A 59 -2.54 -14.45 10.35
N ASN A 60 -3.15 -14.69 9.17
CA ASN A 60 -4.60 -14.86 9.00
C ASN A 60 -5.43 -13.66 9.52
N THR A 61 -4.92 -12.45 9.32
CA THR A 61 -5.68 -11.20 9.49
C THR A 61 -5.92 -10.56 8.13
N GLU A 62 -6.90 -9.67 8.03
CA GLU A 62 -7.21 -8.97 6.77
C GLU A 62 -6.28 -7.79 6.50
N THR A 63 -5.38 -7.46 7.44
CA THR A 63 -4.49 -6.30 7.37
C THR A 63 -3.62 -6.35 6.12
N SER A 64 -3.67 -5.27 5.34
CA SER A 64 -3.11 -5.20 4.00
C SER A 64 -2.36 -3.88 3.76
N LEU A 65 -1.37 -3.93 2.87
CA LEU A 65 -0.57 -2.79 2.41
C LEU A 65 -0.47 -2.82 0.88
N ILE A 66 -0.63 -1.65 0.27
CA ILE A 66 -0.25 -1.41 -1.12
C ILE A 66 0.71 -0.22 -1.17
N ALA A 67 1.91 -0.42 -1.72
CA ALA A 67 2.82 0.63 -2.11
C ALA A 67 2.75 0.87 -3.62
N LYS A 68 2.78 2.13 -4.06
CA LYS A 68 2.81 2.52 -5.48
C LYS A 68 3.96 3.49 -5.74
N GLY A 69 4.56 3.38 -6.92
CA GLY A 69 5.68 4.22 -7.34
C GLY A 69 6.48 3.53 -8.45
N ASN A 70 7.81 3.64 -8.40
CA ASN A 70 8.71 2.83 -9.22
C ASN A 70 9.48 1.84 -8.34
N LEU A 71 9.05 0.58 -8.33
CA LEU A 71 9.43 -0.39 -7.32
C LEU A 71 10.27 -1.51 -7.93
N HIS A 72 11.39 -1.83 -7.29
CA HIS A 72 12.30 -2.90 -7.72
C HIS A 72 12.79 -3.72 -6.53
N TYR A 73 12.87 -5.03 -6.71
CA TYR A 73 13.36 -5.95 -5.71
C TYR A 73 14.46 -6.85 -6.29
N THR A 74 15.60 -6.93 -5.61
CA THR A 74 16.79 -7.63 -6.13
C THR A 74 16.77 -9.14 -5.93
N PHE A 75 15.76 -9.68 -5.23
CA PHE A 75 15.67 -11.09 -4.86
C PHE A 75 17.00 -11.61 -4.30
N TYR A 76 17.54 -12.71 -4.82
CA TYR A 76 18.79 -13.29 -4.33
C TYR A 76 20.02 -12.58 -4.92
N PRO A 77 21.07 -12.26 -4.13
CA PRO A 77 21.25 -12.69 -2.73
C PRO A 77 20.82 -11.67 -1.66
N GLN A 78 20.68 -10.39 -1.99
CA GLN A 78 20.61 -9.32 -0.98
C GLN A 78 19.20 -8.91 -0.59
N HIS A 79 18.16 -9.36 -1.28
CA HIS A 79 16.75 -9.11 -0.95
C HIS A 79 16.43 -7.62 -0.66
N THR A 80 16.99 -6.71 -1.47
CA THR A 80 16.81 -5.26 -1.29
C THR A 80 15.63 -4.75 -2.10
N LEU A 81 14.76 -3.97 -1.46
CA LEU A 81 13.67 -3.25 -2.11
C LEU A 81 14.13 -1.80 -2.33
N HIS A 82 14.13 -1.34 -3.58
CA HIS A 82 14.69 -0.06 -3.98
C HIS A 82 13.85 0.60 -5.09
N GLY A 83 14.20 1.84 -5.42
CA GLY A 83 13.42 2.71 -6.31
C GLY A 83 12.77 3.86 -5.55
N ASN A 84 11.48 4.08 -5.77
CA ASN A 84 10.69 5.18 -5.20
C ASN A 84 9.27 4.70 -4.85
N ILE A 85 8.75 5.19 -3.73
CA ILE A 85 7.35 5.04 -3.31
C ILE A 85 6.73 6.44 -3.24
N ASP A 86 5.70 6.66 -4.04
CA ASP A 86 4.92 7.89 -4.09
C ASP A 86 3.68 7.82 -3.20
N GLU A 87 3.08 6.63 -3.08
CA GLU A 87 1.85 6.40 -2.34
C GLU A 87 1.92 5.08 -1.56
N MET A 88 1.37 5.09 -0.34
CA MET A 88 1.10 3.88 0.43
C MET A 88 -0.34 3.90 0.93
N GLN A 89 -1.06 2.79 0.70
CA GLN A 89 -2.42 2.56 1.17
C GLN A 89 -2.41 1.45 2.20
N PHE A 90 -3.14 1.65 3.28
CA PHE A 90 -3.29 0.72 4.40
C PHE A 90 -4.78 0.43 4.59
N GLY A 91 -5.08 -0.81 4.99
CA GLY A 91 -6.44 -1.19 5.37
C GLY A 91 -6.65 -2.68 5.45
N GLU A 92 -7.87 -3.13 5.13
CA GLU A 92 -8.31 -4.51 5.28
C GLU A 92 -8.81 -5.12 3.97
N GLY A 93 -8.47 -6.39 3.76
CA GLY A 93 -8.82 -7.18 2.59
C GLY A 93 -7.98 -6.78 1.39
N LEU A 94 -7.50 -7.77 0.65
CA LEU A 94 -6.73 -7.55 -0.57
C LEU A 94 -7.33 -8.37 -1.69
N GLU A 95 -7.82 -7.73 -2.74
CA GLU A 95 -8.50 -8.40 -3.86
C GLU A 95 -7.86 -8.07 -5.20
N PRO A 96 -7.91 -8.98 -6.20
CA PRO A 96 -7.47 -8.67 -7.55
C PRO A 96 -8.27 -7.52 -8.16
N SER A 97 -7.58 -6.61 -8.84
CA SER A 97 -8.23 -5.52 -9.58
C SER A 97 -8.53 -5.94 -11.03
N ILE A 98 -9.60 -5.38 -11.61
CA ILE A 98 -9.88 -5.53 -13.04
C ILE A 98 -8.74 -4.88 -13.82
N GLY A 99 -8.14 -5.62 -14.74
CA GLY A 99 -6.98 -5.17 -15.51
C GLY A 99 -5.63 -5.51 -14.88
N GLY A 100 -5.59 -6.09 -13.68
CA GLY A 100 -4.38 -6.57 -13.02
C GLY A 100 -4.00 -5.77 -11.77
N GLY A 101 -3.06 -6.30 -10.99
CA GLY A 101 -2.74 -5.78 -9.65
C GLY A 101 -3.81 -6.11 -8.63
N ARG A 102 -3.78 -5.40 -7.50
CA ARG A 102 -4.72 -5.55 -6.39
C ARG A 102 -5.20 -4.21 -5.86
N HIS A 103 -6.29 -4.25 -5.11
CA HIS A 103 -6.82 -3.13 -4.33
C HIS A 103 -7.14 -3.59 -2.91
N ILE A 104 -7.21 -2.62 -1.99
CA ILE A 104 -7.66 -2.85 -0.62
C ILE A 104 -9.18 -2.71 -0.58
N VAL A 105 -9.88 -3.69 -0.03
CA VAL A 105 -11.35 -3.71 -0.01
C VAL A 105 -11.89 -2.61 0.90
N LYS A 106 -11.28 -2.48 2.09
CA LYS A 106 -11.56 -1.41 3.05
C LYS A 106 -10.29 -0.58 3.23
N THR A 107 -10.06 0.37 2.33
CA THR A 107 -8.96 1.34 2.48
C THR A 107 -9.24 2.23 3.69
N GLU A 108 -8.29 2.28 4.61
CA GLU A 108 -8.39 2.99 5.89
C GLU A 108 -7.62 4.30 5.87
N VAL A 109 -6.36 4.26 5.42
CA VAL A 109 -5.47 5.40 5.34
C VAL A 109 -4.63 5.33 4.07
N THR A 110 -4.54 6.44 3.33
CA THR A 110 -3.62 6.62 2.20
C THR A 110 -2.68 7.78 2.48
N PHE A 111 -1.39 7.55 2.31
CA PHE A 111 -0.37 8.59 2.24
C PHE A 111 0.03 8.78 0.79
N SER A 112 -0.05 10.00 0.27
CA SER A 112 0.36 10.35 -1.10
C SER A 112 1.45 11.41 -1.07
N GLY A 113 2.27 11.46 -2.13
CA GLY A 113 3.40 12.41 -2.22
C GLY A 113 4.54 12.06 -1.26
N LEU A 114 4.68 10.77 -0.92
CA LEU A 114 5.65 10.27 0.05
C LEU A 114 7.10 10.51 -0.38
N ASP A 115 7.43 10.22 -1.64
CA ASP A 115 8.79 10.30 -2.19
C ASP A 115 9.83 9.55 -1.33
N ILE A 116 9.48 8.35 -0.86
CA ILE A 116 10.41 7.46 -0.14
C ILE A 116 11.29 6.78 -1.18
N THR A 117 12.59 7.01 -1.11
CA THR A 117 13.54 6.46 -2.07
C THR A 117 14.49 5.46 -1.43
N GLY A 118 15.03 4.58 -2.26
CA GLY A 118 16.11 3.67 -1.90
C GLY A 118 16.93 3.37 -3.14
N GLN A 119 18.24 3.30 -2.99
CA GLN A 119 19.14 2.91 -4.07
C GLN A 119 19.65 1.50 -3.83
N TYR A 120 20.06 0.84 -4.91
CA TYR A 120 20.74 -0.44 -4.85
C TYR A 120 22.04 -0.34 -5.66
N ASP A 121 23.13 -0.76 -5.04
CA ASP A 121 24.42 -0.90 -5.69
C ASP A 121 24.95 -2.34 -5.46
N PRO A 122 25.12 -3.15 -6.53
CA PRO A 122 25.60 -4.52 -6.40
C PRO A 122 27.03 -4.63 -5.85
N ALA A 123 27.80 -3.54 -5.82
CA ALA A 123 29.14 -3.50 -5.22
C ALA A 123 29.11 -3.32 -3.68
N LEU A 124 27.98 -2.91 -3.11
CA LEU A 124 27.80 -2.75 -1.67
C LEU A 124 27.35 -4.06 -0.99
N THR A 125 27.59 -4.15 0.31
CA THR A 125 27.07 -5.26 1.12
C THR A 125 25.56 -5.17 1.28
N GLU A 126 24.93 -6.29 1.62
CA GLU A 126 23.51 -6.36 1.95
C GLU A 126 23.15 -5.32 3.04
N GLU A 127 23.92 -5.29 4.13
CA GLU A 127 23.71 -4.34 5.23
C GLU A 127 23.73 -2.87 4.78
N GLN A 128 24.60 -2.53 3.82
CA GLN A 128 24.69 -1.18 3.26
C GLN A 128 23.49 -0.87 2.35
N ASN A 129 23.11 -1.80 1.46
CA ASN A 129 21.94 -1.65 0.59
C ASN A 129 20.62 -1.59 1.38
N HIS A 130 20.57 -2.24 2.54
CA HIS A 130 19.41 -2.21 3.43
C HIS A 130 19.23 -0.88 4.18
N GLN A 131 20.19 0.05 4.11
CA GLN A 131 20.06 1.36 4.77
C GLN A 131 19.14 2.34 4.02
N GLY A 132 18.73 2.03 2.80
CA GLY A 132 17.80 2.87 2.03
C GLY A 132 16.44 2.99 2.71
N ASP A 133 15.86 4.19 2.73
CA ASP A 133 14.60 4.45 3.44
C ASP A 133 13.45 3.60 2.91
N MET A 134 13.39 3.37 1.60
CA MET A 134 12.41 2.47 0.98
C MET A 134 12.49 1.04 1.53
N HIS A 135 13.70 0.47 1.63
CA HIS A 135 13.88 -0.88 2.15
C HIS A 135 13.49 -0.96 3.62
N LYS A 136 14.06 -0.09 4.47
CA LYS A 136 13.79 -0.09 5.92
C LYS A 136 12.30 0.11 6.22
N THR A 137 11.66 1.04 5.51
CA THR A 137 10.23 1.36 5.71
C THR A 137 9.37 0.14 5.40
N VAL A 138 9.46 -0.40 4.19
CA VAL A 138 8.59 -1.51 3.79
C VAL A 138 8.92 -2.79 4.56
N TYR A 139 10.21 -3.11 4.72
CA TYR A 139 10.61 -4.31 5.44
C TYR A 139 10.30 -4.23 6.94
N GLY A 140 10.42 -3.06 7.56
CA GLY A 140 9.95 -2.80 8.92
C GLY A 140 8.45 -3.10 9.06
N LEU A 141 7.62 -2.51 8.18
CA LEU A 141 6.17 -2.76 8.18
C LEU A 141 5.84 -4.24 7.99
N MET A 142 6.53 -4.94 7.09
CA MET A 142 6.38 -6.38 6.88
C MET A 142 6.74 -7.21 8.12
N LYS A 143 7.60 -6.68 9.00
CA LYS A 143 7.98 -7.27 10.28
C LYS A 143 7.09 -6.83 11.45
N GLY A 144 6.02 -6.08 11.19
CA GLY A 144 5.16 -5.52 12.22
C GLY A 144 5.83 -4.41 13.02
N ASP A 145 6.81 -3.72 12.42
CA ASP A 145 7.53 -2.60 13.02
C ASP A 145 7.31 -1.31 12.20
N PRO A 146 6.47 -0.37 12.68
CA PRO A 146 6.19 0.87 11.97
C PRO A 146 7.25 1.96 12.19
N ASP A 147 8.20 1.77 13.12
CA ASP A 147 9.10 2.84 13.54
C ASP A 147 9.95 3.41 12.38
N PRO A 148 10.50 2.60 11.45
CA PRO A 148 11.22 3.14 10.30
C PRO A 148 10.37 4.07 9.42
N MET A 149 9.09 3.75 9.21
CA MET A 149 8.18 4.63 8.46
C MET A 149 7.90 5.92 9.23
N LEU A 150 7.67 5.82 10.54
CA LEU A 150 7.42 6.99 11.39
C LEU A 150 8.62 7.94 11.42
N GLU A 151 9.84 7.41 11.46
CA GLU A 151 11.07 8.20 11.38
C GLU A 151 11.16 8.96 10.05
N VAL A 152 10.86 8.28 8.93
CA VAL A 152 10.86 8.90 7.59
C VAL A 152 9.82 10.02 7.49
N LEU A 153 8.60 9.81 8.03
CA LEU A 153 7.55 10.83 8.06
C LEU A 153 7.96 12.04 8.93
N LYS A 154 8.50 11.79 10.13
CA LYS A 154 9.00 12.85 11.03
C LYS A 154 10.13 13.65 10.39
N ALA A 155 11.08 12.98 9.72
CA ALA A 155 12.18 13.64 9.02
C ALA A 155 11.70 14.58 7.89
N ARG A 156 10.51 14.32 7.35
CA ARG A 156 9.83 15.17 6.35
C ARG A 156 8.88 16.20 6.94
N GLY A 157 8.88 16.37 8.26
CA GLY A 157 8.07 17.37 8.95
C GLY A 157 6.60 17.00 9.09
N VAL A 158 6.24 15.73 8.93
CA VAL A 158 4.90 15.24 9.25
C VAL A 158 4.77 15.11 10.77
N ASP A 159 3.77 15.77 11.34
CA ASP A 159 3.34 15.50 12.71
C ASP A 159 2.65 14.14 12.76
N VAL A 160 3.24 13.20 13.48
CA VAL A 160 2.72 11.83 13.60
C VAL A 160 2.06 11.55 14.95
N ASP A 161 2.04 12.53 15.85
CA ASP A 161 1.61 12.37 17.24
C ASP A 161 0.27 13.07 17.51
N SER A 162 -0.09 14.11 16.75
CA SER A 162 -1.43 14.71 16.77
C SER A 162 -2.48 13.87 16.03
N ALA A 163 -3.75 14.03 16.41
CA ALA A 163 -4.89 13.39 15.76
C ALA A 163 -4.98 13.81 14.28
N VAL A 164 -5.24 12.85 13.39
CA VAL A 164 -5.14 13.05 11.95
C VAL A 164 -6.13 14.11 11.45
N ASN A 165 -7.32 14.23 12.06
CA ASN A 165 -8.31 15.25 11.72
C ASN A 165 -7.88 16.69 12.05
N THR A 166 -6.83 16.89 12.83
CA THR A 166 -6.27 18.21 13.14
C THR A 166 -5.15 18.61 12.18
N LEU A 167 -4.63 17.68 11.37
CA LEU A 167 -3.51 17.92 10.48
C LEU A 167 -3.99 18.63 9.20
N SER A 168 -3.34 19.74 8.85
CA SER A 168 -3.67 20.49 7.62
C SER A 168 -3.38 19.73 6.32
N ILE A 169 -2.57 18.68 6.40
CA ILE A 169 -2.23 17.79 5.27
C ILE A 169 -3.21 16.62 5.14
N ALA A 170 -4.16 16.48 6.06
CA ALA A 170 -5.10 15.37 6.11
C ALA A 170 -6.50 15.78 5.67
N SER A 171 -7.20 14.86 5.02
CA SER A 171 -8.61 15.00 4.65
C SER A 171 -9.33 13.68 4.78
N GLN A 172 -10.54 13.67 5.34
CA GLN A 172 -11.35 12.47 5.41
C GLN A 172 -11.76 12.00 4.00
N TYR A 173 -11.86 10.68 3.78
CA TYR A 173 -12.50 10.16 2.58
C TYR A 173 -13.97 10.60 2.52
N ASN A 174 -14.40 11.08 1.35
CA ASN A 174 -15.81 11.27 1.07
C ASN A 174 -16.39 9.97 0.48
N SER A 175 -17.72 9.83 0.51
CA SER A 175 -18.41 8.65 -0.06
C SER A 175 -18.06 8.39 -1.53
N GLY A 176 -17.64 9.42 -2.28
CA GLY A 176 -17.17 9.29 -3.67
C GLY A 176 -15.72 8.83 -3.82
N ASP A 177 -14.86 9.04 -2.82
CA ASP A 177 -13.47 8.58 -2.87
C ASP A 177 -13.36 7.06 -2.68
N VAL A 178 -14.22 6.48 -1.84
CA VAL A 178 -14.28 5.03 -1.58
C VAL A 178 -14.74 4.25 -2.82
N MET A 179 -15.52 4.88 -3.70
CA MET A 179 -16.04 4.28 -4.93
C MET A 179 -15.08 4.38 -6.13
N ALA A 180 -14.05 5.23 -6.07
CA ALA A 180 -13.10 5.40 -7.17
C ALA A 180 -12.05 4.28 -7.24
N ASP A 181 -11.75 3.63 -6.10
CA ASP A 181 -10.83 2.49 -6.00
C ASP A 181 -11.56 1.14 -6.09
N ALA A 182 -12.91 1.13 -6.10
CA ALA A 182 -13.71 -0.05 -6.38
C ALA A 182 -13.87 -0.23 -7.91
N PRO A 183 -13.81 -1.47 -8.44
CA PRO A 183 -14.02 -1.69 -9.87
C PRO A 183 -15.41 -1.19 -10.28
N PHE A 184 -15.46 -0.31 -11.28
CA PHE A 184 -16.70 0.06 -11.96
C PHE A 184 -17.32 -1.21 -12.54
N ILE A 185 -18.45 -1.65 -11.98
CA ILE A 185 -19.36 -2.57 -12.69
C ILE A 185 -20.06 -1.70 -13.73
N GLU A 186 -19.55 -1.70 -14.96
CA GLU A 186 -20.34 -1.26 -16.10
C GLU A 186 -21.48 -2.28 -16.25
N ALA A 187 -22.63 -1.98 -15.67
CA ALA A 187 -23.84 -2.73 -15.92
C ALA A 187 -24.19 -2.53 -17.41
N ILE A 188 -23.67 -3.41 -18.28
CA ILE A 188 -24.13 -3.53 -19.65
C ILE A 188 -25.60 -3.91 -19.52
N GLY A 189 -26.47 -2.91 -19.67
CA GLY A 189 -27.91 -3.12 -19.73
C GLY A 189 -28.18 -4.14 -20.80
N VAL A 190 -28.72 -5.29 -20.40
CA VAL A 190 -29.30 -6.26 -21.32
C VAL A 190 -30.45 -5.53 -21.98
N ALA A 191 -30.23 -5.02 -23.19
CA ALA A 191 -31.31 -4.64 -24.06
C ALA A 191 -32.09 -5.93 -24.33
N GLU A 192 -33.25 -6.07 -23.69
CA GLU A 192 -34.27 -7.03 -24.10
C GLU A 192 -34.60 -6.75 -25.56
N PHE A 193 -34.00 -7.52 -26.47
CA PHE A 193 -34.48 -7.61 -27.84
C PHE A 193 -35.76 -8.43 -27.84
N ASN A 194 -36.86 -7.77 -27.46
CA ASN A 194 -38.19 -8.22 -27.81
C ASN A 194 -38.36 -8.05 -29.33
N GLU A 195 -38.45 -9.21 -29.98
CA GLU A 195 -39.15 -9.53 -31.22
C GLU A 195 -39.16 -8.50 -32.37
N MET A 196 -38.56 -8.90 -33.50
CA MET A 196 -39.21 -8.71 -34.80
C MET A 196 -38.74 -9.73 -35.86
N LEU A 197 -39.52 -10.81 -35.96
CA LEU A 197 -40.09 -11.39 -37.18
C LEU A 197 -39.31 -11.45 -38.52
N LEU A 198 -39.21 -12.70 -39.01
CA LEU A 198 -39.69 -13.21 -40.31
C LEU A 198 -38.73 -13.39 -41.52
N ALA A 199 -38.81 -14.63 -42.05
CA ALA A 199 -38.72 -15.07 -43.45
C ALA A 199 -37.35 -15.28 -44.11
N ALA A 200 -36.96 -16.55 -44.29
CA ALA A 200 -37.00 -17.27 -45.57
C ALA A 200 -36.79 -18.77 -45.36
#